data_AF-A0A2N1RH65-F1
#
_entry.id   AF-A0A2N1RH65-F1
#
_cell.length_a   1.000
_cell.length_b   1.000
_cell.length_c   1.000
_cell.angle_alpha   90.00
_cell.angle_beta   90.00
_cell.angle_gamma   90.00
#
_symmetry.space_group_name_H-M   'P 1'
#
loop_
_entity.id
_entity.type
_entity.pdbx_description
1 polymer ?
#
loop_
_entity_poly.entity_id
_entity_poly.type
_entity_poly.pdbx_seq_one_letter_code
_entity_poly.pdbx_strand_id
1 'polypeptide(L)' 'MKKKPSKQLGLYRVNPSNNRLIIEIAISDYMEFFHEWDNAVFRKRDIHPELVEFLDLCSSEIPLKRLIDIEFCVDIRAA' A
#
# COMPACT_ATOMS: atom_id res chain seq x y z
N MET A 1 7.79 2.41 29.84
CA MET A 1 8.71 1.81 28.84
C MET A 1 8.53 2.55 27.51
N LYS A 2 9.44 3.46 27.14
CA LYS A 2 9.36 4.21 25.87
C LYS A 2 9.99 3.35 24.76
N LYS A 3 9.17 2.69 23.93
CA LYS A 3 9.67 1.96 22.75
C LYS A 3 10.16 2.97 21.72
N LYS A 4 11.46 2.95 21.42
CA LYS A 4 12.05 3.71 20.30
C LYS A 4 11.31 3.30 19.03
N PRO A 5 10.73 4.23 18.25
CA PRO A 5 10.25 3.88 16.92
C PRO A 5 11.46 3.43 16.09
N SER A 6 11.36 2.24 15.52
CA SER A 6 12.33 1.69 14.57
C SER A 6 12.56 2.71 13.46
N LYS A 7 13.83 3.00 13.12
CA LYS A 7 14.22 3.99 12.10
C LYS A 7 13.51 3.79 10.74
N GLN A 8 13.07 2.58 10.42
CA GLN A 8 12.33 2.23 9.20
C GLN A 8 10.91 2.81 9.15
N LEU A 9 10.28 3.07 10.31
CA LEU A 9 8.95 3.67 10.37
C LEU A 9 8.93 5.14 9.91
N GLY A 10 10.09 5.78 9.77
CA GLY A 10 10.20 7.16 9.31
C GLY A 10 9.90 7.37 7.83
N LEU A 11 9.84 6.28 7.04
CA LEU A 11 9.49 6.33 5.62
C LEU A 11 7.98 6.32 5.41
N TYR A 12 7.23 5.77 6.35
CA TYR A 12 5.78 5.69 6.27
C TYR A 12 5.15 6.96 6.83
N ARG A 13 4.27 7.56 6.04
CA ARG A 13 3.46 8.70 6.49
C ARG A 13 2.53 8.21 7.60
N VAL A 14 2.34 9.02 8.63
CA VAL A 14 1.39 8.71 9.71
C VAL A 14 0.23 9.68 9.60
N ASN A 15 -0.99 9.16 9.58
CA ASN A 15 -2.18 9.97 9.59
C ASN A 15 -2.29 10.70 10.94
N PRO A 16 -2.28 12.05 10.98
CA PRO A 16 -2.27 12.80 12.24
C PRO A 16 -3.59 12.70 13.01
N SER A 17 -4.69 12.31 12.35
CA SER A 17 -6.02 12.24 12.97
C SER A 17 -6.25 10.95 13.77
N ASN A 18 -5.69 9.82 13.32
CA ASN A 18 -5.97 8.49 13.85
C ASN A 18 -4.70 7.68 14.19
N ASN A 19 -3.51 8.27 13.95
CA ASN A 19 -2.19 7.69 14.22
C ASN A 19 -1.92 6.35 13.50
N ARG A 20 -2.58 6.12 12.37
CA ARG A 20 -2.37 4.97 11.48
C ARG A 20 -1.20 5.23 10.54
N LEU A 21 -0.49 4.16 10.19
CA LEU A 21 0.55 4.23 9.15
C LEU A 21 -0.13 4.20 7.79
N ILE A 22 0.29 5.07 6.89
CA ILE A 22 -0.20 5.14 5.52
C ILE A 22 0.87 4.49 4.63
N ILE A 23 0.46 3.45 3.91
CA ILE A 23 1.21 2.90 2.79
C ILE A 23 0.69 3.60 1.54
N GLU A 24 1.50 4.50 0.98
CA GLU A 24 1.15 5.26 -0.23
C GLU A 24 1.71 4.54 -1.45
N ILE A 25 0.83 4.23 -2.41
CA ILE A 25 1.17 3.50 -3.63
C ILE A 25 0.75 4.38 -4.80
N ALA A 26 1.74 4.89 -5.53
CA ALA A 26 1.51 5.62 -6.77
C ALA A 26 1.47 4.63 -7.93
N ILE A 27 0.38 4.64 -8.68
CA ILE A 27 0.19 3.85 -9.90
C ILE A 27 -0.01 4.80 -11.08
N SER A 28 0.53 4.42 -12.24
CA SER A 28 0.43 5.25 -13.45
C SER A 28 -0.91 5.02 -14.15
N ASP A 29 -1.36 3.77 -14.18
CA ASP A 29 -2.62 3.37 -14.80
C ASP A 29 -3.43 2.47 -13.85
N TYR A 30 -4.75 2.54 -13.93
CA TYR A 30 -5.65 1.67 -13.18
C TYR A 30 -5.44 0.19 -13.49
N MET A 31 -4.96 -0.15 -14.68
CA MET A 31 -4.67 -1.52 -15.08
C MET A 31 -3.44 -2.10 -14.37
N GLU A 32 -2.47 -1.29 -13.94
CA GLU A 32 -1.29 -1.76 -13.18
C GLU A 32 -1.67 -2.35 -11.82
N PHE A 33 -2.83 -1.96 -11.29
CA PHE A 33 -3.33 -2.52 -10.05
C PHE A 33 -3.78 -3.98 -10.21
N PHE A 34 -4.17 -4.39 -11.42
CA PHE A 34 -4.74 -5.70 -11.69
C PHE A 34 -3.80 -6.58 -12.50
N HIS A 35 -3.96 -7.89 -12.36
CA HIS A 35 -3.23 -8.84 -13.18
C HIS A 35 -3.65 -8.70 -14.66
N GLU A 36 -2.69 -8.50 -15.58
CA GLU A 36 -2.95 -8.22 -17.01
C GLU A 36 -3.75 -9.33 -17.73
N TRP A 37 -3.60 -10.56 -17.22
CA TRP A 37 -4.27 -11.75 -17.74
C TRP A 37 -5.63 -12.04 -17.10
N ASP A 38 -6.05 -11.21 -16.15
CA ASP A 38 -7.29 -11.45 -15.42
C ASP A 38 -8.50 -10.98 -16.24
N ASN A 39 -9.16 -11.96 -16.84
CA ASN A 39 -10.41 -11.78 -17.59
C ASN A 39 -11.63 -11.68 -16.65
N ALA A 40 -11.43 -11.52 -15.34
CA ALA A 40 -12.52 -11.41 -14.38
C ALA A 40 -13.45 -10.23 -14.70
N VAL A 41 -14.75 -10.55 -14.74
CA VAL A 41 -15.85 -9.61 -14.95
C VAL A 41 -15.93 -8.66 -13.76
N PHE A 42 -15.18 -7.56 -13.84
CA PHE A 42 -15.32 -6.28 -13.13
C PHE A 42 -15.32 -6.27 -11.58
N ARG A 43 -15.44 -7.40 -10.87
CA ARG A 43 -15.73 -7.40 -9.42
C ARG A 43 -14.82 -8.26 -8.53
N LYS A 44 -14.01 -9.14 -9.10
CA LYS A 44 -12.99 -9.92 -8.37
C LYS A 44 -11.75 -10.00 -9.25
N ARG A 45 -11.09 -8.87 -9.42
CA ARG A 45 -9.82 -8.87 -10.13
C ARG A 45 -8.71 -9.18 -9.14
N ASP A 46 -7.79 -10.05 -9.52
CA ASP A 46 -6.58 -10.31 -8.75
C ASP A 46 -5.65 -9.11 -8.81
N ILE A 47 -5.08 -8.78 -7.65
CA ILE A 47 -4.09 -7.72 -7.50
C ILE A 47 -2.81 -8.16 -8.22
N HIS A 48 -2.14 -7.22 -8.87
CA HIS A 48 -0.87 -7.49 -9.53
C HIS A 48 0.14 -8.14 -8.55
N PRO A 49 0.84 -9.21 -8.91
CA PRO A 49 1.71 -9.96 -8.00
C PRO A 49 2.82 -9.08 -7.42
N GLU A 50 3.36 -8.15 -8.20
CA GLU A 50 4.35 -7.17 -7.72
C GLU A 50 3.81 -6.29 -6.60
N LEU A 51 2.53 -5.90 -6.69
CA LEU A 51 1.87 -5.11 -5.67
C LEU A 51 1.62 -5.94 -4.39
N VAL A 52 1.33 -7.23 -4.55
CA VAL A 52 1.24 -8.17 -3.42
C VAL A 52 2.58 -8.32 -2.70
N GLU A 53 3.67 -8.50 -3.45
CA GLU A 53 5.03 -8.59 -2.90
C GLU A 53 5.43 -7.32 -2.15
N PHE A 54 5.08 -6.14 -2.70
CA PHE A 54 5.30 -4.87 -2.03
C PHE A 54 4.55 -4.78 -0.69
N LEU A 55 3.25 -5.15 -0.68
CA LEU A 55 2.45 -5.13 0.55
C LEU A 55 2.98 -6.15 1.58
N ASP A 56 3.46 -7.31 1.14
CA ASP A 56 4.05 -8.32 2.03
C ASP A 56 5.35 -7.80 2.66
N LEU A 57 6.20 -7.14 1.87
CA LEU A 57 7.40 -6.46 2.37
C LEU A 57 7.04 -5.39 3.40
N CYS A 58 6.06 -4.52 3.10
CA CYS A 58 5.57 -3.53 4.05
C CYS A 58 5.03 -4.19 5.33
N SER A 59 4.33 -5.32 5.22
CA SER A 59 3.80 -6.06 6.37
C SER A 59 4.91 -6.59 7.28
N SER A 60 6.05 -6.97 6.71
CA SER A 60 7.22 -7.42 7.47
C SER A 60 7.87 -6.29 8.27
N GLU A 61 7.78 -5.05 7.78
CA GLU A 61 8.32 -3.86 8.44
C GLU A 61 7.34 -3.25 9.45
N ILE A 62 6.04 -3.35 9.19
CA ILE A 62 5.00 -2.74 10.01
C ILE A 62 4.68 -3.64 11.21
N PRO A 63 4.75 -3.13 12.45
CA PRO A 63 4.36 -3.93 13.61
C PRO A 63 2.88 -4.33 13.55
N LEU A 64 2.58 -5.62 13.67
CA LEU A 64 1.23 -6.23 13.71
C LEU A 64 0.21 -5.55 14.65
N LYS A 65 0.66 -4.70 15.58
CA LYS A 65 -0.19 -3.98 16.54
C LYS A 65 -0.67 -2.61 16.06
N ARG A 66 -0.26 -2.18 14.87
CA ARG A 66 -0.68 -0.90 14.29
C ARG A 66 -1.68 -1.14 13.18
N LEU A 67 -2.73 -0.33 13.18
CA LEU A 67 -3.64 -0.23 12.04
C LEU A 67 -2.93 0.56 10.93
N ILE A 68 -3.19 0.13 9.69
CA ILE A 68 -2.64 0.75 8.49
C ILE A 68 -3.77 1.20 7.59
N ASP A 69 -3.53 2.31 6.89
CA ASP A 69 -4.34 2.77 5.78
C ASP A 69 -3.49 2.56 4.51
N ILE A 70 -4.10 2.02 3.44
CA ILE A 70 -3.44 1.82 2.15
C ILE A 70 -4.06 2.81 1.18
N GLU A 71 -3.28 3.76 0.68
CA GLU A 71 -3.74 4.83 -0.21
C GLU A 71 -3.17 4.61 -1.61
N PHE A 72 -4.06 4.42 -2.58
CA PHE A 72 -3.70 4.31 -3.99
C PHE A 72 -3.90 5.66 -4.67
N CYS A 73 -2.82 6.19 -5.25
CA CYS A 73 -2.81 7.44 -5.99
C CYS A 73 -2.59 7.14 -7.47
N VAL A 74 -3.58 7.49 -8.30
CA VAL A 74 -3.46 7.42 -9.77
C VAL A 74 -3.15 8.82 -10.28
N ASP A 75 -2.02 9.02 -10.97
CA ASP A 75 -1.75 10.29 -11.65
C ASP A 75 -2.40 10.31 -13.05
N ILE A 76 -3.59 10.89 -13.12
CA ILE A 76 -4.39 11.02 -14.36
C ILE A 76 -3.67 11.89 -15.42
N ARG A 77 -2.58 12.61 -15.07
CA ARG A 77 -1.83 13.47 -16.01
C ARG A 77 -0.72 12.75 -16.78
N ALA A 78 -0.45 11.48 -16.50
CA ALA A 78 0.56 10.70 -17.19
C ALA A 78 0.07 10.04 -18.50
N ALA A 79 -1.19 10.26 -18.89
CA ALA A 79 -1.82 9.70 -20.09
C ALA A 79 -1.84 10.66 -21.30
#